data_AF-A0A954MGU6-F1
#
_entry.id   AF-A0A954MGU6-F1
#
_cell.length_a   1.000
_cell.length_b   1.000
_cell.length_c   1.000
_cell.angle_alpha   90.00
_cell.angle_beta   90.00
_cell.angle_gamma   90.00
#
_symmetry.space_group_name_H-M   'P 1'
#
loop_
_entity.id
_entity.type
_entity.pdbx_description
1 polymer ?
#
loop_
_entity_poly.entity_id
_entity_poly.type
_entity_poly.pdbx_seq_one_letter_code
_entity_poly.pdbx_strand_id
1 'polypeptide(L)'
;MKQITRRNRGVSMSHRFTELRRYFQGWVGYFRLVPIKTYFAELDKWIRRRIWACYWKQWRGVRTRIANLRRLGVKDDEAVT
;
A
#
# COMPACT_ATOMS: atom_id res chain seq x y z
N MET A 1 8.95 4.29 -8.20
CA MET A 1 7.68 3.88 -7.54
C MET A 1 7.07 2.55 -8.01
N LYS A 2 6.86 2.32 -9.32
CA LYS A 2 6.26 1.07 -9.87
C LYS A 2 7.03 -0.21 -9.49
N GLN A 3 8.35 -0.14 -9.41
CA GLN A 3 9.21 -1.27 -9.04
C GLN A 3 9.12 -1.60 -7.54
N ILE A 4 9.13 -0.58 -6.67
CA ILE A 4 8.99 -0.74 -5.21
C ILE A 4 7.66 -1.43 -4.88
N THR A 5 6.58 -0.98 -5.52
CA THR A 5 5.22 -1.53 -5.34
C THR A 5 4.90 -2.70 -6.28
N ARG A 6 5.92 -3.41 -6.80
CA ARG A 6 5.71 -4.62 -7.61
C ARG A 6 5.25 -5.77 -6.71
N ARG A 7 4.08 -6.36 -7.01
CA ARG A 7 3.49 -7.46 -6.20
C ARG A 7 4.34 -8.74 -6.16
N ASN A 8 5.10 -9.04 -7.21
CA ASN A 8 5.95 -10.25 -7.32
C ASN A 8 7.44 -9.90 -7.06
N ARG A 9 7.74 -9.24 -5.93
CA ARG A 9 9.12 -8.81 -5.62
C ARG A 9 9.81 -9.66 -4.55
N GLY A 10 9.08 -10.50 -3.82
CA GLY A 10 9.67 -11.38 -2.79
C GLY A 10 10.19 -10.66 -1.53
N VAL A 11 9.95 -9.36 -1.39
CA VAL A 11 10.33 -8.58 -0.20
C VAL A 11 9.17 -8.45 0.79
N SER A 12 9.50 -8.35 2.08
CA SER A 12 8.51 -8.12 3.14
C SER A 12 7.78 -6.78 2.95
N MET A 13 6.55 -6.69 3.48
CA MET A 13 5.80 -5.44 3.44
C MET A 13 6.49 -4.32 4.21
N SER A 14 7.10 -4.61 5.35
CA SER A 14 7.88 -3.62 6.12
C SER A 14 9.02 -3.03 5.30
N HIS A 15 9.78 -3.86 4.59
CA HIS A 15 10.86 -3.39 3.71
C HIS A 15 10.32 -2.50 2.57
N ARG A 16 9.20 -2.90 1.97
CA ARG A 16 8.52 -2.11 0.93
C ARG A 16 8.07 -0.74 1.46
N PHE A 17 7.56 -0.66 2.69
CA PHE A 17 7.20 0.62 3.31
C PHE A 17 8.41 1.50 3.60
N THR A 18 9.52 0.93 4.05
CA THR A 18 10.77 1.68 4.26
C THR A 18 11.27 2.30 2.96
N GLU A 19 11.29 1.54 1.86
CA GLU A 19 11.66 2.08 0.55
C GLU A 19 10.70 3.15 0.04
N LEU A 20 9.38 2.94 0.22
CA LEU A 20 8.38 3.94 -0.14
C LEU A 20 8.58 5.24 0.63
N ARG A 21 8.82 5.17 1.94
CA ARG A 21 9.09 6.35 2.78
C ARG A 21 10.31 7.12 2.26
N ARG A 22 11.42 6.43 1.98
CA ARG A 22 12.63 7.06 1.42
C ARG A 22 12.36 7.74 0.08
N TYR A 23 11.59 7.08 -0.79
CA TYR A 23 11.18 7.65 -2.07
C TYR A 23 10.33 8.92 -1.89
N PHE A 24 9.32 8.91 -1.02
CA PHE A 24 8.48 10.09 -0.76
C PHE A 24 9.26 11.24 -0.14
N GLN A 25 10.20 10.97 0.76
CA GLN A 25 11.04 12.02 1.35
C GLN A 25 11.83 12.78 0.28
N GLY A 26 12.47 12.07 -0.65
CA GLY A 26 13.16 12.70 -1.78
C GLY A 26 12.21 13.45 -2.71
N TRP A 27 11.03 12.88 -2.96
CA TRP A 27 10.02 13.47 -3.83
C TRP A 27 9.43 14.77 -3.26
N VAL A 28 9.07 14.78 -1.97
CA VAL A 28 8.56 15.97 -1.28
C VAL A 28 9.61 17.07 -1.23
N GLY A 29 10.89 16.72 -1.05
CA GLY A 29 11.99 17.68 -1.14
C GLY A 29 12.06 18.38 -2.50
N TYR A 30 11.91 17.63 -3.59
CA TYR A 30 11.94 18.16 -4.96
C TYR A 30 10.72 19.03 -5.31
N PHE A 31 9.52 18.62 -4.91
CA PHE A 31 8.27 19.30 -5.26
C PHE A 31 7.81 20.36 -4.23
N ARG A 32 8.65 20.71 -3.25
CA ARG A 32 8.28 21.60 -2.13
C ARG A 32 7.77 22.98 -2.56
N LEU A 33 8.23 23.49 -3.71
CA LEU A 33 7.90 24.83 -4.21
C LEU A 33 6.59 24.89 -5.01
N VAL A 34 5.96 23.74 -5.29
CA VAL A 34 4.78 23.68 -6.15
C VAL A 34 3.54 23.32 -5.33
N PRO A 35 2.44 24.09 -5.40
CA PRO A 35 1.20 23.79 -4.67
C PRO A 35 0.43 22.65 -5.36
N ILE A 36 0.79 21.39 -5.09
CA ILE A 36 0.28 20.20 -5.79
C ILE A 36 -0.73 19.37 -4.95
N LYS A 37 -1.61 20.00 -4.16
CA LYS A 37 -2.51 19.26 -3.25
C LYS A 37 -3.38 18.19 -3.93
N THR A 38 -3.92 18.49 -5.11
CA THR A 38 -4.82 17.58 -5.84
C THR A 38 -4.12 16.36 -6.42
N TYR A 39 -2.92 16.53 -6.98
CA TYR A 39 -2.19 15.40 -7.57
C TYR A 39 -1.59 14.48 -6.50
N PHE A 40 -1.25 14.98 -5.30
CA PHE A 40 -0.90 14.10 -4.18
C PHE A 40 -2.04 13.16 -3.78
N ALA A 41 -3.30 13.62 -3.85
CA ALA A 41 -4.45 12.78 -3.51
C ALA A 41 -4.64 11.63 -4.51
N GLU A 42 -4.55 11.91 -5.82
CA GLU A 42 -4.65 10.86 -6.85
C GLU A 42 -3.47 9.89 -6.80
N LEU A 43 -2.26 10.41 -6.53
CA LEU A 43 -1.08 9.58 -6.33
C LEU A 43 -1.26 8.64 -5.14
N ASP A 44 -1.72 9.15 -3.99
CA ASP A 44 -1.97 8.39 -2.77
C ASP A 44 -3.00 7.27 -3.00
N LYS A 45 -4.12 7.57 -3.68
CA LYS A 45 -5.10 6.55 -4.09
C LYS A 45 -4.46 5.43 -4.90
N TRP A 46 -3.64 5.77 -5.89
CA TRP A 46 -2.96 4.78 -6.74
C TRP A 46 -1.95 3.93 -5.94
N ILE A 47 -1.21 4.53 -5.01
CA ILE A 47 -0.27 3.82 -4.13
C ILE A 47 -1.01 2.84 -3.23
N ARG A 48 -2.07 3.28 -2.55
CA ARG A 48 -2.88 2.42 -1.67
C ARG A 48 -3.42 1.22 -2.43
N ARG A 49 -3.94 1.41 -3.66
CA ARG A 49 -4.43 0.31 -4.51
C ARG A 49 -3.34 -0.73 -4.80
N ARG A 50 -2.09 -0.29 -5.04
CA ARG A 50 -0.96 -1.20 -5.27
C ARG A 50 -0.48 -1.92 -4.02
N ILE A 51 -0.49 -1.24 -2.88
CA ILE A 51 -0.15 -1.83 -1.58
C ILE A 51 -1.18 -2.91 -1.22
N TRP A 52 -2.47 -2.61 -1.38
CA TRP A 52 -3.54 -3.59 -1.21
C TRP A 52 -3.37 -4.81 -2.11
N ALA A 53 -3.02 -4.61 -3.39
CA ALA A 53 -2.72 -5.73 -4.29
C ALA A 53 -1.53 -6.59 -3.82
N CYS A 54 -0.54 -6.01 -3.12
CA CYS A 54 0.57 -6.75 -2.52
C CYS A 54 0.09 -7.59 -1.33
N TYR A 55 -0.70 -7.00 -0.42
CA TYR A 55 -1.30 -7.73 0.71
C TYR A 55 -2.20 -8.86 0.23
N TRP A 56 -3.07 -8.62 -0.76
CA TRP A 56 -3.98 -9.63 -1.29
C TRP A 56 -3.24 -10.82 -1.93
N LYS A 57 -2.08 -10.57 -2.54
CA LYS A 57 -1.22 -11.62 -3.09
C LYS A 57 -0.50 -12.40 -1.99
N GLN A 58 -0.13 -11.74 -0.89
CA GLN A 58 0.47 -12.37 0.28
C GLN A 58 -0.55 -13.23 1.04
N TRP A 59 -1.79 -12.74 1.19
CA TRP A 59 -2.90 -13.47 1.79
C TRP A 59 -3.53 -14.42 0.78
N ARG A 60 -2.85 -15.52 0.47
CA ARG A 60 -3.32 -16.48 -0.54
C ARG A 60 -4.60 -17.22 -0.13
N GLY A 61 -4.72 -17.59 1.15
CA GLY A 61 -5.86 -18.35 1.67
C GLY A 61 -7.00 -17.46 2.16
N VAL A 62 -8.24 -17.92 1.93
CA VAL A 62 -9.48 -17.24 2.40
C VAL A 62 -9.45 -17.05 3.91
N ARG A 63 -9.12 -18.09 4.68
CA ARG A 63 -8.98 -18.00 6.15
C ARG A 63 -7.95 -16.95 6.58
N THR A 64 -6.82 -16.86 5.86
CA THR A 64 -5.78 -15.87 6.12
C THR A 64 -6.24 -14.46 5.80
N ARG A 65 -7.04 -14.27 4.74
CA ARG A 65 -7.65 -12.96 4.42
C ARG A 65 -8.61 -12.53 5.51
N ILE A 66 -9.57 -13.38 5.88
CA ILE A 66 -10.56 -13.11 6.94
C ILE A 66 -9.85 -12.76 8.25
N ALA A 67 -8.87 -13.57 8.67
CA ALA A 67 -8.13 -13.32 9.91
C ALA A 67 -7.35 -11.98 9.88
N ASN A 68 -6.76 -11.60 8.75
CA ASN A 68 -6.06 -10.32 8.63
C ASN A 68 -7.03 -9.13 8.50
N LEU A 69 -8.18 -9.29 7.83
CA LEU A 69 -9.22 -8.27 7.74
C LEU A 69 -9.82 -7.98 9.12
N ARG A 70 -10.10 -9.02 9.91
CA ARG A 70 -10.52 -8.90 11.32
C ARG A 70 -9.49 -8.15 12.16
N ARG A 71 -8.20 -8.47 12.01
CA ARG A 71 -7.09 -7.76 12.69
C ARG A 71 -7.01 -6.28 12.30
N LEU A 72 -7.47 -5.92 11.10
CA LEU A 72 -7.54 -4.54 10.62
C LEU A 72 -8.84 -3.83 11.04
N GLY A 73 -9.72 -4.49 11.79
CA GLY A 73 -10.97 -3.91 12.29
C GLY A 73 -12.15 -3.95 11.31
N VAL A 74 -12.05 -4.73 10.22
CA VAL A 74 -13.19 -4.98 9.34
C VAL A 74 -14.21 -5.85 10.07
N LYS A 75 -15.49 -5.49 10.01
CA LYS A 75 -16.56 -6.25 10.66
C LYS A 75 -16.67 -7.65 10.06
N ASP A 76 -17.15 -8.60 10.85
CA ASP A 76 -17.17 -10.02 10.48
C ASP A 76 -18.05 -10.32 9.26
N ASP A 77 -19.17 -9.62 9.13
CA ASP A 77 -20.07 -9.66 7.99
C ASP A 77 -19.41 -9.18 6.69
N GLU A 78 -18.62 -8.11 6.75
CA GLU A 78 -17.86 -7.59 5.61
C GLU A 78 -16.59 -8.40 5.30
N ALA A 79 -16.05 -9.13 6.28
CA ALA A 79 -14.83 -9.90 6.11
C ALA A 79 -15.06 -11.28 5.48
N VAL A 80 -16.26 -11.87 5.65
CA VAL A 80 -16.63 -13.21 5.17
C VAL A 80 -17.31 -13.18 3.79
N THR A 81 -17.92 -12.05 3.42
CA THR A 81 -18.57 -11.82 2.12
C THR A 81 -17.54 -11.63 1.00
#